data_AF-A0A643FA18-F1
#
_entry.id   AF-A0A643FA18-F1
#
_cell.length_a   1.000
_cell.length_b   1.000
_cell.length_c   1.000
_cell.angle_alpha   90.00
_cell.angle_beta   90.00
_cell.angle_gamma   90.00
#
_symmetry.space_group_name_H-M   'P 1'
#
loop_
_entity.id
_entity.type
_entity.pdbx_description
1 polymer ?
#
loop_
_entity_poly.entity_id
_entity_poly.type
_entity_poly.pdbx_seq_one_letter_code
_entity_poly.pdbx_strand_id
1 'polypeptide(L)' 'MTLPAANHPCWQRLATSGTQKLKTQHLGTQLLLKRLERSADPVPAKAAELHAFFTKWERILANEVQQLATL' A
#
# COMPACT_ATOMS: atom_id res chain seq x y z
N MET A 1 5.57 3.59 -14.59
CA MET A 1 6.47 4.02 -13.50
C MET A 1 6.55 2.87 -12.52
N THR A 2 7.75 2.48 -12.11
CA THR A 2 8.01 1.16 -11.53
C THR A 2 7.46 1.06 -10.10
N LEU A 3 6.53 0.13 -9.89
CA LEU A 3 6.11 -0.27 -8.55
C LEU A 3 7.34 -0.69 -7.73
N PRO A 4 7.51 -0.21 -6.48
CA PRO A 4 8.60 -0.66 -5.64
C PRO A 4 8.45 -2.17 -5.37
N ALA A 5 9.57 -2.90 -5.43
CA ALA A 5 9.59 -4.35 -5.25
C ALA A 5 8.88 -4.78 -3.94
N ALA A 6 8.30 -5.98 -3.91
CA ALA A 6 7.58 -6.50 -2.75
C ALA A 6 8.40 -6.50 -1.45
N ASN A 7 9.73 -6.60 -1.56
CA ASN A 7 10.65 -6.59 -0.42
C ASN A 7 11.09 -5.17 0.01
N HIS A 8 10.57 -4.12 -0.64
CA HIS A 8 10.93 -2.75 -0.31
C HIS A 8 10.29 -2.34 1.04
N PRO A 9 11.06 -1.70 1.95
CA PRO A 9 10.56 -1.34 3.28
C PRO A 9 9.38 -0.35 3.24
N CYS A 10 9.13 0.33 2.10
CA CYS A 10 7.96 1.20 1.93
C CYS A 10 6.63 0.47 2.22
N TRP A 11 6.53 -0.82 1.85
CA TRP A 11 5.32 -1.61 2.06
C TRP A 11 5.09 -1.94 3.54
N GLN A 12 6.18 -2.23 4.26
CA GLN A 12 6.12 -2.43 5.71
C GLN A 12 5.78 -1.14 6.44
N ARG A 13 6.36 0.00 6.01
CA ARG A 13 6.04 1.32 6.58
C ARG A 13 4.58 1.69 6.31
N LEU A 14 4.05 1.42 5.12
CA LEU A 14 2.63 1.57 4.80
C LEU A 14 1.74 0.72 5.72
N ALA A 15 2.10 -0.55 5.90
CA ALA A 15 1.35 -1.50 6.72
C ALA A 15 1.41 -1.14 8.23
N THR A 16 2.45 -0.42 8.67
CA THR A 16 2.69 -0.13 10.10
C THR A 16 2.26 1.29 10.49
N SER A 17 2.67 2.31 9.73
CA SER A 17 2.35 3.72 10.03
C SER A 17 0.95 4.14 9.57
N GLY A 18 0.24 3.25 8.88
CA GLY A 18 -1.08 3.53 8.34
C GLY A 18 -1.06 4.62 7.27
N THR A 19 -2.22 4.79 6.66
CA THR A 19 -2.53 5.73 5.57
C THR A 19 -2.27 7.20 5.85
N GLN A 20 -1.82 7.57 7.04
CA GLN A 20 -1.62 8.98 7.42
C GLN A 20 -0.71 9.75 6.46
N LYS A 21 0.20 9.06 5.75
CA LYS A 21 1.04 9.69 4.73
C LYS A 21 0.58 9.46 3.30
N LEU A 22 -0.30 8.50 3.04
CA LEU A 22 -0.77 8.20 1.69
C LEU A 22 -2.07 8.98 1.42
N LYS A 23 -1.99 10.03 0.60
CA LYS A 23 -3.17 10.78 0.17
C LYS A 23 -3.85 10.04 -0.98
N THR A 24 -4.70 9.08 -0.62
CA THR A 24 -5.50 8.27 -1.56
C THR A 24 -6.95 8.78 -1.65
N GLN A 25 -7.40 9.11 -2.86
CA GLN A 25 -8.82 9.36 -3.15
C GLN A 25 -9.55 8.05 -3.54
N HIS A 26 -8.81 6.96 -3.75
CA HIS A 26 -9.38 5.67 -4.10
C HIS A 26 -9.99 4.97 -2.88
N LEU A 27 -11.32 4.81 -2.91
CA LEU A 27 -12.08 4.13 -1.88
C LEU A 27 -11.60 2.68 -1.66
N GLY A 28 -11.23 1.97 -2.73
CA GLY A 28 -10.71 0.60 -2.64
C GLY A 28 -9.45 0.51 -1.78
N THR A 29 -8.53 1.46 -1.94
CA THR A 29 -7.30 1.56 -1.15
C THR A 29 -7.62 1.90 0.30
N GLN A 30 -8.55 2.83 0.54
CA GLN A 30 -9.00 3.17 1.90
C GLN A 30 -9.65 1.98 2.62
N LEU A 31 -10.47 1.20 1.93
CA LEU A 31 -11.11 0.00 2.47
C LEU A 31 -10.09 -1.10 2.77
N LEU A 32 -9.15 -1.35 1.85
CA LEU A 32 -8.06 -2.31 2.05
C LEU A 32 -7.22 -1.92 3.27
N LEU A 33 -6.88 -0.65 3.42
CA LEU A 33 -6.08 -0.16 4.53
C LEU A 33 -6.83 -0.27 5.86
N LYS A 34 -8.13 0.10 5.90
CA LYS A 34 -8.98 -0.15 7.08
C LYS A 34 -9.12 -1.63 7.43
N ARG A 35 -9.08 -2.52 6.42
CA ARG A 35 -9.08 -3.97 6.63
C ARG A 35 -7.75 -4.41 7.23
N LEU A 36 -6.62 -3.94 6.69
CA LEU A 36 -5.28 -4.20 7.21
C LEU A 36 -5.09 -3.70 8.64
N GLU A 37 -5.61 -2.52 8.98
CA GLU A 37 -5.56 -1.97 10.35
C GLU A 37 -6.29 -2.86 11.35
N ARG A 38 -7.40 -3.47 10.93
CA ARG A 38 -8.16 -4.43 11.76
C ARG A 38 -7.60 -5.85 11.73
N SER A 39 -6.83 -6.21 10.70
CA SER A 39 -6.28 -7.56 10.58
C SER A 39 -5.20 -7.79 11.63
N ALA A 40 -5.21 -8.95 12.27
CA ALA A 40 -4.14 -9.39 13.17
C ALA A 40 -2.94 -9.98 12.42
N ASP A 41 -2.96 -9.96 11.09
CA ASP A 41 -1.90 -10.50 10.24
C ASP A 41 -0.54 -9.83 10.50
N PRO A 42 0.56 -10.59 10.36
CA PRO A 42 1.89 -10.04 10.49
C PRO A 42 2.16 -9.00 9.40
N VAL A 43 2.91 -7.94 9.75
CA VAL A 43 3.33 -6.85 8.84
C VAL A 43 3.86 -7.34 7.48
N PRO A 44 4.69 -8.41 7.37
CA PRO A 44 5.11 -8.92 6.07
C PRO A 44 3.95 -9.47 5.20
N ALA A 45 2.95 -10.12 5.78
CA ALA A 45 1.79 -10.60 5.04
C ALA A 45 0.94 -9.44 4.51
N LYS A 46 0.74 -8.42 5.36
CA LYS A 46 0.10 -7.16 5.01
C LYS A 46 0.82 -6.42 3.87
N ALA A 47 2.14 -6.35 3.94
CA ALA A 47 2.98 -5.73 2.91
C ALA A 47 2.87 -6.46 1.56
N ALA A 48 2.87 -7.80 1.56
CA ALA A 48 2.69 -8.60 0.35
C ALA A 48 1.31 -8.38 -0.27
N GLU A 49 0.26 -8.29 0.55
CA GLU A 49 -1.11 -8.01 0.08
C GLU A 49 -1.23 -6.61 -0.53
N LEU A 50 -0.64 -5.59 0.11
CA LEU A 50 -0.56 -4.24 -0.43
C LEU A 50 0.14 -4.26 -1.79
N HIS A 51 1.33 -4.86 -1.89
CA HIS A 51 2.05 -4.96 -3.15
C HIS A 51 1.20 -5.64 -4.24
N ALA A 52 0.53 -6.75 -3.93
CA ALA A 52 -0.34 -7.44 -4.89
C ALA A 52 -1.53 -6.57 -5.34
N PHE A 53 -2.16 -5.84 -4.42
CA PHE A 53 -3.25 -4.91 -4.73
C PHE A 53 -2.75 -3.78 -5.64
N PHE A 54 -1.66 -3.11 -5.27
CA PHE A 54 -1.08 -2.03 -6.05
C PHE A 54 -0.55 -2.49 -7.40
N THR A 55 -0.02 -3.71 -7.52
CA THR A 55 0.36 -4.32 -8.81
C THR A 55 -0.87 -4.51 -9.70
N LYS A 56 -1.96 -5.05 -9.14
CA LYS A 56 -3.20 -5.29 -9.88
C LYS A 56 -3.84 -3.99 -10.38
N TRP A 57 -3.76 -2.94 -9.58
CA TRP A 57 -4.41 -1.66 -9.83
C TRP A 57 -3.42 -0.55 -10.24
N GLU A 58 -2.20 -0.88 -10.66
CA GLU A 58 -1.13 0.09 -10.97
C GLU A 58 -1.59 1.19 -11.92
N ARG A 59 -2.39 0.82 -12.93
CA ARG A 59 -2.89 1.73 -13.96
C ARG A 59 -3.87 2.78 -13.42
N ILE A 60 -4.55 2.46 -12.32
CA ILE A 60 -5.53 3.34 -11.66
C ILE A 60 -4.87 4.07 -10.49
N LEU A 61 -3.98 3.39 -9.77
CA LEU A 61 -3.27 3.89 -8.58
C LEU A 61 -1.92 4.54 -8.91
N ALA A 62 -1.71 4.97 -10.14
CA ALA A 62 -0.43 5.52 -10.58
C ALA A 62 0.02 6.71 -9.70
N ASN A 63 -0.94 7.54 -9.27
CA ASN A 63 -0.69 8.67 -8.37
C ASN A 63 -0.23 8.21 -6.98
N GLU A 64 -0.87 7.21 -6.39
CA GLU A 64 -0.44 6.66 -5.10
C GLU A 64 0.91 5.94 -5.19
N VAL A 65 1.18 5.22 -6.28
CA VAL A 65 2.48 4.59 -6.52
C VAL A 65 3.59 5.64 -6.63
N GLN A 66 3.31 6.78 -7.27
CA GLN A 66 4.25 7.90 -7.28
C GLN A 66 4.49 8.48 -5.87
N GLN A 67 3.45 8.62 -5.05
CA GLN A 67 3.63 9.04 -3.65
C GLN A 67 4.48 8.05 -2.86
N LEU A 68 4.32 6.75 -3.12
CA LEU A 68 5.10 5.69 -2.48
C LEU A 68 6.57 5.68 -2.90
N ALA A 69 6.86 6.01 -4.16
CA ALA A 69 8.23 6.16 -4.63
C ALA A 69 8.96 7.35 -3.96
N THR A 70 8.21 8.32 -3.41
CA THR A 70 8.76 9.51 -2.73
C THR A 70 8.79 9.41 -1.20
N LEU A 71 8.32 8.30 -0.61
CA LEU A 71 8.18 8.09 0.84
C LEU A 71 9.34 7.29 1.46
#